data_AF-A0A8J8EVI0-F1
#
_entry.id   AF-A0A8J8EVI0-F1
#
_cell.length_a   1.000
_cell.length_b   1.000
_cell.length_c   1.000
_cell.angle_alpha   90.00
_cell.angle_beta   90.00
_cell.angle_gamma   90.00
#
_symmetry.space_group_name_H-M   'P 1'
#
loop_
_entity.id
_entity.type
_entity.pdbx_description
1 polymer ?
#
loop_
_entity_poly.entity_id
_entity_poly.type
_entity_poly.pdbx_seq_one_letter_code
_entity_poly.pdbx_strand_id
1 'polypeptide(L)'
;MRSKPIVISFFLILAAYFYGMAAISFGDRYTFGGFIVIATIHLLFAYGIKTGRDLVVDVAPHIALLDFLFGLLWVLIGLSIPAVSLTLLSALALFILLDEEVRMELKS
;
A
#
# COMPACT_ATOMS: atom_id res chain seq x y z
N MET A 1 11.70 -9.86 -14.71
CA MET A 1 10.60 -10.32 -13.83
C MET A 1 9.38 -9.50 -14.18
N ARG A 2 8.15 -10.03 -14.16
CA ARG A 2 6.96 -9.19 -14.43
C ARG A 2 6.68 -8.37 -13.18
N SER A 3 6.95 -7.07 -13.22
CA SER A 3 6.89 -6.18 -12.06
C SER A 3 5.44 -5.90 -11.65
N LYS A 4 4.54 -5.91 -12.65
CA LYS A 4 3.10 -5.69 -12.50
C LYS A 4 2.40 -6.55 -11.45
N PRO A 5 2.48 -7.91 -11.48
CA PRO A 5 1.85 -8.74 -10.46
C PRO A 5 2.43 -8.52 -9.06
N ILE A 6 3.71 -8.18 -8.92
CA ILE A 6 4.34 -7.94 -7.62
C ILE A 6 3.77 -6.68 -6.98
N VAL A 7 3.75 -5.57 -7.73
CA VAL A 7 3.22 -4.29 -7.27
C VAL A 7 1.71 -4.39 -6.98
N ILE A 8 0.95 -5.08 -7.83
CA ILE A 8 -0.49 -5.34 -7.57
C ILE A 8 -0.67 -6.14 -6.28
N SER A 9 0.13 -7.19 -6.07
CA SER A 9 0.03 -8.02 -4.87
C SER A 9 0.33 -7.22 -3.60
N PHE A 10 1.32 -6.32 -3.64
CA PHE A 10 1.60 -5.40 -2.53
C PHE A 10 0.37 -4.58 -2.13
N PHE A 11 -0.26 -3.89 -3.08
CA PHE A 11 -1.45 -3.08 -2.80
C PHE A 11 -2.65 -3.95 -2.36
N LEU A 12 -2.81 -5.16 -2.90
CA LEU A 12 -3.88 -6.07 -2.48
C LEU A 12 -3.67 -6.60 -1.06
N ILE A 13 -2.44 -6.94 -0.68
CA ILE A 13 -2.11 -7.39 0.68
C ILE A 13 -2.40 -6.28 1.68
N LEU A 14 -2.02 -5.03 1.38
CA LEU A 14 -2.33 -3.89 2.24
C LEU A 14 -3.83 -3.63 2.33
N ALA A 15 -4.55 -3.66 1.21
CA ALA A 15 -6.01 -3.54 1.23
C ALA A 15 -6.67 -4.61 2.11
N ALA A 16 -6.26 -5.87 1.97
CA ALA A 16 -6.77 -6.98 2.76
C ALA A 16 -6.43 -6.81 4.26
N TYR A 17 -5.20 -6.40 4.57
CA TYR A 17 -4.76 -6.13 5.93
C TYR A 17 -5.62 -5.04 6.60
N PHE A 18 -5.78 -3.90 5.95
CA PHE A 18 -6.56 -2.80 6.50
C PHE A 18 -8.06 -3.09 6.56
N TYR A 19 -8.63 -3.85 5.61
CA TYR A 19 -10.00 -4.34 5.76
C TYR A 19 -10.15 -5.30 6.96
N GLY A 20 -9.17 -6.17 7.20
CA GLY A 20 -9.13 -7.01 8.39
C GLY A 20 -9.09 -6.19 9.68
N MET A 21 -8.25 -5.17 9.73
CA MET A 21 -8.18 -4.23 10.86
C MET A 21 -9.50 -3.48 11.06
N ALA A 22 -10.13 -3.01 9.97
CA ALA A 22 -11.46 -2.42 10.05
C ALA A 22 -12.48 -3.39 10.65
N ALA A 23 -12.53 -4.64 10.18
CA ALA A 23 -13.46 -5.65 10.70
C ALA A 23 -13.29 -5.88 12.21
N ILE A 24 -12.06 -5.91 12.70
CA ILE A 24 -11.76 -6.05 14.14
C ILE A 24 -12.17 -4.78 14.91
N SER A 25 -12.04 -3.60 14.30
CA SER A 25 -12.34 -2.30 14.91
C SER A 25 -13.79 -1.84 14.75
N PHE A 26 -14.74 -2.71 14.38
CA PHE A 26 -16.13 -2.34 14.09
C PHE A 26 -16.84 -1.52 15.21
N GLY A 27 -16.45 -1.72 16.46
CA GLY A 27 -17.01 -0.99 17.61
C GLY A 27 -16.49 0.46 17.78
N ASP A 28 -15.38 0.81 17.14
CA ASP A 28 -14.82 2.17 17.18
C ASP A 28 -14.99 2.84 15.81
N ARG A 29 -15.97 3.75 15.73
CA ARG A 29 -16.37 4.40 14.47
C ARG A 29 -15.22 5.10 13.75
N TYR A 30 -14.34 5.78 14.49
CA TYR A 30 -13.27 6.56 13.86
C TYR A 30 -12.18 5.63 13.33
N THR A 31 -11.77 4.65 14.13
CA THR A 31 -10.76 3.67 13.73
C THR A 31 -11.27 2.78 12.59
N PHE A 32 -12.52 2.31 12.67
CA PHE A 32 -13.19 1.58 11.59
C PHE A 32 -13.20 2.37 10.29
N GLY A 33 -13.71 3.61 10.33
CA GLY A 33 -13.81 4.46 9.15
C GLY A 33 -12.45 4.74 8.52
N GLY A 34 -11.44 5.04 9.35
CA GLY A 34 -10.07 5.25 8.91
C GLY A 34 -9.50 4.04 8.14
N PHE A 35 -9.62 2.84 8.71
CA PHE A 35 -9.12 1.63 8.05
C PHE A 35 -9.87 1.27 6.77
N ILE A 36 -11.19 1.49 6.70
CA ILE A 36 -11.96 1.31 5.45
C ILE A 36 -11.45 2.24 4.35
N VAL A 37 -11.21 3.52 4.68
CA VAL A 37 -10.70 4.50 3.71
C VAL A 37 -9.33 4.07 3.19
N ILE A 38 -8.41 3.73 4.09
CA ILE A 38 -7.06 3.30 3.72
C ILE A 38 -7.10 2.03 2.85
N ALA A 39 -7.87 1.02 3.26
CA ALA A 39 -8.03 -0.21 2.48
C ALA A 39 -8.57 0.05 1.07
N THR A 40 -9.56 0.94 0.96
CA THR A 40 -10.19 1.29 -0.32
C THR A 40 -9.20 2.02 -1.24
N ILE A 41 -8.39 2.93 -0.70
CA ILE A 41 -7.32 3.59 -1.46
C ILE A 41 -6.38 2.53 -2.05
N HIS A 42 -5.87 1.61 -1.25
CA HIS A 42 -4.98 0.55 -1.72
C HIS A 42 -5.62 -0.33 -2.80
N LEU A 43 -6.90 -0.66 -2.64
CA LEU A 43 -7.65 -1.42 -3.65
C LEU A 43 -7.79 -0.65 -4.97
N LEU A 44 -8.02 0.67 -4.92
CA LEU A 44 -8.05 1.54 -6.09
C LEU A 44 -6.69 1.59 -6.78
N PHE A 45 -5.60 1.62 -6.03
CA PHE A 45 -4.25 1.57 -6.60
C PHE A 45 -3.97 0.22 -7.27
N ALA A 46 -4.31 -0.90 -6.63
CA ALA A 46 -4.20 -2.23 -7.24
C ALA A 46 -4.99 -2.31 -8.56
N TYR A 47 -6.23 -1.80 -8.58
CA TYR A 47 -7.06 -1.78 -9.78
C TYR A 47 -6.53 -0.83 -10.86
N GLY A 48 -6.07 0.37 -10.49
CA GLY A 48 -5.52 1.35 -11.41
C GLY A 48 -4.23 0.86 -12.09
N ILE A 49 -3.34 0.21 -11.33
CA ILE A 49 -2.13 -0.43 -11.88
C ILE A 49 -2.51 -1.62 -12.76
N LYS A 50 -3.48 -2.44 -12.36
CA LYS A 50 -3.98 -3.54 -13.20
C LYS A 50 -4.49 -3.05 -14.56
N THR A 51 -5.15 -1.89 -14.59
CA THR A 51 -5.72 -1.28 -15.80
C THR A 51 -4.76 -0.36 -16.55
N GLY A 52 -3.51 -0.20 -16.10
CA GLY A 52 -2.50 0.62 -16.77
C GLY A 52 -2.79 2.13 -16.71
N ARG A 53 -3.46 2.61 -15.67
CA ARG A 53 -3.77 4.05 -15.55
C ARG A 53 -2.52 4.84 -15.15
N ASP A 54 -1.99 5.64 -16.07
CA ASP A 54 -0.81 6.50 -15.88
C ASP A 54 -0.80 7.26 -14.56
N LEU A 55 -1.89 7.99 -14.28
CA LEU A 55 -2.01 8.79 -13.05
C LEU A 55 -1.85 7.95 -11.78
N VAL A 56 -2.37 6.72 -11.77
CA VAL A 56 -2.25 5.84 -10.59
C VAL A 56 -0.82 5.35 -10.45
N VAL A 57 -0.18 4.98 -11.56
CA VAL A 57 1.23 4.53 -11.58
C VAL A 57 2.17 5.65 -11.13
N ASP A 58 1.93 6.89 -11.57
CA ASP A 58 2.77 8.04 -11.24
C ASP A 58 2.63 8.47 -9.76
N VAL A 59 1.45 8.27 -9.17
CA VAL A 59 1.20 8.57 -7.76
C VAL A 59 1.59 7.41 -6.83
N ALA A 60 1.71 6.17 -7.34
CA ALA A 60 1.99 4.99 -6.53
C ALA A 60 3.26 5.09 -5.64
N PRO A 61 4.40 5.67 -6.10
CA PRO A 61 5.57 5.87 -5.23
C PRO A 61 5.25 6.74 -4.01
N HIS A 62 4.39 7.74 -4.17
CA HIS A 62 4.02 8.66 -3.08
C HIS A 62 3.17 7.95 -2.03
N ILE A 63 2.26 7.07 -2.45
CA ILE A 63 1.48 6.23 -1.52
C ILE A 63 2.39 5.25 -0.78
N ALA A 64 3.26 4.54 -1.49
CA ALA A 64 4.21 3.62 -0.86
C ALA A 64 5.15 4.35 0.13
N LEU A 65 5.56 5.59 -0.18
CA LEU A 65 6.32 6.42 0.74
C LEU A 65 5.51 6.80 1.99
N LEU A 66 4.24 7.16 1.84
CA LEU A 66 3.36 7.42 2.99
C LEU A 66 3.23 6.18 3.87
N ASP A 67 3.00 5.00 3.29
CA ASP A 67 2.91 3.74 4.04
C ASP A 67 4.22 3.42 4.77
N PHE A 68 5.37 3.67 4.14
CA PHE A 68 6.68 3.54 4.76
C PHE A 68 6.84 4.48 5.95
N LEU A 69 6.48 5.77 5.80
CA LEU A 69 6.55 6.76 6.87
C LEU A 69 5.61 6.41 8.03
N PHE A 70 4.38 5.96 7.75
CA PHE A 70 3.46 5.50 8.79
C PHE A 70 3.96 4.24 9.48
N GLY A 71 4.51 3.28 8.75
CA GLY A 71 5.16 2.11 9.32
C GLY A 71 6.28 2.50 10.28
N LEU A 72 7.17 3.40 9.85
CA LEU A 72 8.24 3.93 10.69
C LEU A 72 7.73 4.63 11.94
N LEU A 73 6.75 5.53 11.79
CA LEU A 73 6.13 6.22 12.92
C LEU A 73 5.55 5.22 13.93
N TRP A 74 4.90 4.18 13.44
CA TRP A 74 4.34 3.15 14.31
C TRP A 74 5.42 2.35 15.03
N VAL A 75 6.51 1.98 14.34
CA VAL A 75 7.69 1.34 14.95
C VAL A 75 8.29 2.22 16.06
N LEU A 76 8.36 3.54 15.85
CA LEU A 76 8.88 4.49 16.84
C LEU A 76 7.99 4.62 18.08
N ILE A 77 6.67 4.52 17.92
CA ILE A 77 5.70 4.61 19.03
C ILE A 77 5.60 3.27 19.78
N GLY A 78 5.84 2.15 19.10
CA GLY A 78 5.88 0.82 19.71
C GLY A 78 6.27 -0.26 18.71
N LEU A 79 7.28 -1.07 19.08
CA LEU A 79 7.73 -2.15 18.23
C LEU A 79 6.63 -3.24 18.16
N SER A 80 6.02 -3.38 16.99
CA SER A 80 5.05 -4.43 16.72
C SER A 80 5.35 -5.09 15.38
N ILE A 81 5.08 -6.40 15.28
CA ILE A 81 5.28 -7.16 14.04
C ILE A 81 4.58 -6.47 12.85
N PRO A 82 3.31 -6.01 12.97
CA PRO A 82 2.65 -5.35 11.86
C PRO A 82 3.34 -4.07 11.40
N ALA A 83 3.85 -3.25 12.32
CA ALA A 83 4.55 -2.01 11.99
C ALA A 83 5.86 -2.27 11.23
N VAL A 84 6.63 -3.28 11.67
CA VAL A 84 7.87 -3.69 10.97
C VAL A 84 7.55 -4.26 9.59
N SER A 85 6.53 -5.12 9.49
CA SER A 85 6.09 -5.69 8.20
C SER A 85 5.61 -4.61 7.23
N LEU A 86 4.79 -3.66 7.67
CA LEU A 86 4.34 -2.54 6.85
C LEU A 86 5.52 -1.72 6.36
N THR A 87 6.45 -1.36 7.25
CA THR A 87 7.66 -0.60 6.90
C THR A 87 8.48 -1.32 5.83
N LEU A 88 8.77 -2.61 6.02
CA LEU A 88 9.59 -3.38 5.09
C LEU A 88 8.90 -3.57 3.74
N LEU A 89 7.63 -3.94 3.73
CA LEU A 89 6.87 -4.13 2.49
C LEU A 89 6.77 -2.82 1.71
N SER A 90 6.53 -1.70 2.40
CA SER A 90 6.45 -0.38 1.77
C SER A 90 7.79 0.08 1.23
N ALA A 91 8.89 -0.18 1.93
CA ALA A 91 10.24 0.11 1.45
C ALA A 91 10.59 -0.70 0.18
N LEU A 92 10.25 -1.99 0.14
CA LEU A 92 10.46 -2.84 -1.03
C LEU A 92 9.60 -2.38 -2.22
N ALA A 93 8.33 -2.07 -1.99
CA ALA A 93 7.45 -1.55 -3.02
C ALA A 93 7.94 -0.20 -3.55
N LEU A 94 8.38 0.70 -2.65
CA LEU A 94 8.94 2.00 -3.01
C LEU A 94 10.21 1.82 -3.86
N PHE A 95 11.12 0.92 -3.47
CA PHE A 95 12.33 0.64 -4.25
C PHE A 95 12.01 0.18 -5.67
N ILE A 96 11.02 -0.69 -5.83
CA ILE A 96 10.55 -1.16 -7.15
C ILE A 96 9.90 0.00 -7.94
N LEU A 97 9.09 0.83 -7.27
CA LEU A 97 8.34 1.92 -7.90
C LEU A 97 9.19 3.14 -8.26
N LEU A 98 10.38 3.29 -7.68
CA LEU A 98 11.33 4.33 -8.04
C LEU A 98 12.02 4.06 -9.39
N ASP A 99 12.05 2.81 -9.83
CA ASP A 99 12.52 2.44 -11.16
C ASP A 99 11.53 2.93 -12.24
N GLU A 100 12.03 3.76 -13.16
CA GLU A 100 11.24 4.31 -14.24
C GLU A 100 10.85 3.26 -15.29
N GLU A 101 11.73 2.28 -15.57
CA GLU A 101 11.42 1.20 -16.51
C GLU A 101 10.27 0.35 -15.98
N VAL A 102 10.26 0.08 -14.68
CA VAL A 102 9.15 -0.61 -14.00
C VAL A 102 7.88 0.20 -14.15
N ARG A 103 7.89 1.50 -13.85
CA ARG A 103 6.68 2.34 -13.99
C ARG A 103 6.16 2.38 -15.43
N MET A 104 7.04 2.38 -16.43
CA MET A 104 6.63 2.29 -17.84
C MET A 104 6.01 0.92 -18.16
N GLU A 105 6.54 -0.19 -17.62
CA GLU A 105 5.92 -1.53 -17.72
C GLU A 105 4.50 -1.53 -17.13
N LEU A 106 4.29 -0.88 -15.98
CA LEU A 106 2.99 -0.83 -15.29
C LEU A 106 1.91 -0.09 -16.09
N LYS A 107 2.28 0.88 -16.91
CA LYS A 107 1.39 1.66 -17.79
C LYS A 107 0.93 0.89 -19.03
N SER A 108 1.67 -0.15 -19.44
CA SER A 108 1.30 -1.06 -20.53
C SER A 108 0.24 -2.08 -20.13
#